data_AF-A0A968BTN9-F1
#
_entry.id   AF-A0A968BTN9-F1
#
_cell.length_a   1.000
_cell.length_b   1.000
_cell.length_c   1.000
_cell.angle_alpha   90.00
_cell.angle_beta   90.00
_cell.angle_gamma   90.00
#
_symmetry.space_group_name_H-M   'P 1'
#
loop_
_entity.id
_entity.type
_entity.pdbx_description
1 polymer ?
#
loop_
_entity_poly.entity_id
_entity_poly.type
_entity_poly.pdbx_seq_one_letter_code
_entity_poly.pdbx_strand_id
1 'polypeptide(L)' 'MQMTIQHILFIVFGAVTLGAGLMVVTRRNVFHAALFLILSFFGVAGLYVLLEAPF' A
#
# COMPACT_ATOMS: atom_id res chain seq x y z
N MET A 1 -22.73 -5.68 10.55
CA MET A 1 -21.35 -5.25 10.24
C MET A 1 -21.41 -3.93 9.52
N GLN A 2 -21.16 -2.83 10.22
CA GLN A 2 -21.18 -1.49 9.62
C GLN A 2 -19.75 -1.14 9.19
N MET A 3 -19.55 -0.95 7.89
CA MET A 3 -18.25 -0.54 7.35
C MET A 3 -18.03 0.93 7.67
N THR A 4 -17.10 1.21 8.58
CA THR A 4 -16.68 2.60 8.85
C THR A 4 -15.73 3.09 7.77
N ILE A 5 -15.58 4.41 7.64
CA ILE A 5 -14.65 5.04 6.69
C ILE A 5 -13.22 4.50 6.87
N GLN A 6 -12.80 4.27 8.12
CA GLN A 6 -11.50 3.68 8.45
C GLN A 6 -11.31 2.28 7.82
N HIS A 7 -12.34 1.42 7.85
CA HIS A 7 -12.26 0.09 7.23
C HIS A 7 -12.13 0.18 5.70
N ILE A 8 -12.81 1.13 5.07
CA ILE A 8 -12.71 1.36 3.63
C ILE A 8 -11.29 1.81 3.27
N LEU A 9 -10.77 2.81 4.00
CA LEU A 9 -9.40 3.30 3.80
C LEU A 9 -8.37 2.19 4.01
N PHE A 10 -8.55 1.34 5.02
CA PHE A 10 -7.66 0.21 5.28
C PHE A 10 -7.61 -0.75 4.09
N ILE A 11 -8.76 -1.11 3.53
CA ILE A 11 -8.83 -1.99 2.36
C ILE A 11 -8.19 -1.32 1.14
N VAL A 12 -8.41 -0.02 0.92
CA VAL A 12 -7.82 0.72 -0.20
C VAL A 12 -6.29 0.77 -0.08
N PHE A 13 -5.76 1.21 1.06
CA PHE A 13 -4.32 1.26 1.29
C PHE A 13 -3.69 -0.13 1.23
N GLY A 14 -4.35 -1.16 1.78
CA GLY A 14 -3.91 -2.55 1.68
C GLY A 14 -3.88 -3.06 0.23
N ALA A 15 -4.93 -2.82 -0.55
CA ALA A 15 -5.00 -3.22 -1.94
C ALA A 15 -3.93 -2.51 -2.80
N VAL A 16 -3.71 -1.21 -2.56
CA VAL A 16 -2.64 -0.44 -3.23
C VAL A 16 -1.28 -1.01 -2.87
N THR A 17 -1.02 -1.31 -1.59
CA THR A 17 0.25 -1.86 -1.13
C THR A 17 0.55 -3.22 -1.76
N LEU A 18 -0.41 -4.14 -1.73
CA LEU A 18 -0.27 -5.47 -2.32
C LEU A 18 -0.15 -5.41 -3.85
N GLY A 19 -1.00 -4.61 -4.50
CA GLY A 19 -0.95 -4.41 -5.94
C GLY A 19 0.37 -3.80 -6.40
N ALA A 20 0.88 -2.81 -5.67
CA ALA A 20 2.19 -2.22 -5.93
C ALA A 20 3.31 -3.24 -5.73
N GLY A 21 3.33 -3.99 -4.62
CA GLY A 21 4.30 -5.05 -4.37
C GLY A 21 4.32 -6.13 -5.45
N LEU A 22 3.16 -6.56 -5.95
CA LEU A 22 3.06 -7.46 -7.09
C LEU A 22 3.64 -6.85 -8.37
N MET A 23 3.41 -5.56 -8.60
CA MET A 23 4.02 -4.87 -9.75
C MET A 23 5.54 -4.72 -9.61
N VAL A 24 6.10 -4.59 -8.40
CA VAL A 24 7.55 -4.59 -8.20
C VAL A 24 8.17 -5.87 -8.72
N VAL A 25 7.64 -7.04 -8.34
CA VAL A 25 8.23 -8.34 -8.67
C VAL A 25 7.95 -8.80 -10.10
N THR A 26 6.86 -8.35 -10.72
CA THR A 26 6.49 -8.75 -12.09
C THR A 26 7.16 -7.90 -13.17
N ARG A 27 7.69 -6.71 -12.84
CA ARG A 27 8.27 -5.79 -13.82
C ARG A 27 9.76 -6.09 -14.05
N ARG A 28 10.12 -6.29 -15.32
CA ARG A 28 11.52 -6.50 -15.76
C ARG A 28 12.37 -5.22 -15.76
N ASN A 29 11.72 -4.07 -15.85
CA ASN A 29 12.41 -2.77 -15.86
C ASN A 29 12.58 -2.27 -14.43
N VAL A 30 13.83 -2.12 -14.01
CA VAL A 30 14.21 -1.73 -12.63
C VAL A 30 13.66 -0.36 -12.25
N PHE A 31 13.63 0.60 -13.18
CA PHE A 31 13.12 1.94 -12.89
C PHE A 31 11.62 1.91 -12.58
N HIS A 32 10.84 1.17 -13.37
CA HIS A 32 9.41 1.02 -13.11
C HIS A 32 9.15 0.22 -11.83
N ALA A 33 9.92 -0.83 -11.58
CA ALA A 33 9.85 -1.59 -10.34
C ALA A 33 10.14 -0.69 -9.12
N ALA A 34 11.12 0.23 -9.21
CA ALA A 34 11.41 1.19 -8.15
C ALA A 34 10.25 2.16 -7.88
N LEU A 35 9.57 2.65 -8.93
CA LEU A 35 8.38 3.49 -8.76
C LEU A 35 7.25 2.74 -8.03
N PHE A 36 7.01 1.47 -8.38
CA PHE A 36 6.04 0.63 -7.67
C PHE A 36 6.48 0.31 -6.24
N LEU A 37 7.78 0.22 -5.98
CA LEU A 37 8.30 0.02 -4.62
C LEU A 37 8.02 1.24 -3.73
N ILE A 38 8.23 2.44 -4.25
CA ILE A 38 7.88 3.69 -3.56
C ILE A 38 6.37 3.73 -3.26
N LEU A 39 5.53 3.35 -4.23
CA LEU A 39 4.08 3.28 -4.04
C LEU A 39 3.71 2.26 -2.95
N SER A 40 4.38 1.11 -2.90
CA SER A 40 4.19 0.10 -1.86
C SER A 40 4.54 0.66 -0.48
N PHE A 41 5.65 1.37 -0.33
CA PHE A 41 6.01 1.99 0.95
C PHE A 41 5.06 3.11 1.36
N PHE A 42 4.59 3.91 0.41
CA PHE A 42 3.57 4.92 0.67
C PHE A 42 2.27 4.29 1.18
N GLY A 43 1.86 3.16 0.60
CA GLY A 43 0.71 2.39 1.06
C GLY A 43 0.88 1.90 2.51
N VAL A 44 2.04 1.34 2.85
CA VAL A 44 2.36 0.91 4.23
C VAL A 44 2.39 2.09 5.19
N ALA A 45 2.98 3.22 4.81
CA ALA A 45 3.00 4.43 5.63
C ALA A 45 1.57 4.93 5.92
N GLY A 46 0.70 4.93 4.90
CA GLY A 46 -0.72 5.24 5.06
C GLY A 46 -1.44 4.30 6.02
N LEU A 47 -1.13 3.00 5.99
CA LEU A 47 -1.65 2.03 6.95
C LEU A 47 -1.16 2.31 8.38
N TYR A 48 0.12 2.64 8.57
CA TYR A 48 0.66 2.99 9.89
C TYR A 48 -0.05 4.20 10.48
N VAL A 49 -0.24 5.26 9.68
CA VAL A 49 -0.98 6.45 10.12
C VAL A 49 -2.44 6.12 10.44
N LEU A 50 -3.11 5.33 9.58
CA LEU A 50 -4.51 4.97 9.75
C LEU A 50 -4.77 4.10 10.98
N LEU A 51 -3.80 3.27 11.38
CA LEU A 51 -3.87 2.41 12.56
C LEU A 51 -3.30 3.06 13.82
N GLU A 52 -2.84 4.31 13.74
CA GLU A 52 -2.13 4.98 14.83
C GLU A 52 -0.96 4.12 15.36
N ALA A 53 -0.32 3.39 14.44
CA ALA A 53 0.72 2.43 14.78
C ALA A 53 2.01 3.17 15.18
N PRO A 54 2.70 2.70 16.25
CA PRO A 54 4.00 3.26 16.62
C PRO A 54 5.04 2.97 15.52
N PHE A 55 5.95 3.92 15.34
CA PHE A 55 7.06 3.85 14.38
C PHE A 55 8.37 3.46 15.07
#